data_AF-A0A8B7INN9-F1
#
_entry.id   AF-A0A8B7INN9-F1
#
_cell.length_a   1.000
_cell.length_b   1.000
_cell.length_c   1.000
_cell.angle_alpha   90.00
_cell.angle_beta   90.00
_cell.angle_gamma   90.00
#
_symmetry.space_group_name_H-M   'P 1'
#
loop_
_entity.id
_entity.type
_entity.pdbx_description
1 polymer ?
#
loop_
_entity_poly.entity_id
_entity_poly.type
_entity_poly.pdbx_seq_one_letter_code
_entity_poly.pdbx_strand_id
1 'polypeptide(L)'
;MLGKDDKAWAMYVDNNRSWFMHNNSHTNRTEGGITKGATVGVLLDLTRRTLTFSINEDQQGPVAFENLEGLFFPAVSLNRNVQ
;
A
#
# COMPACT_ATOMS: atom_id res chain seq x y z
N MET A 1 11.03 -4.77 4.44
CA MET A 1 9.73 -4.72 3.78
C MET A 1 8.86 -3.77 4.59
N LEU A 2 8.24 -2.79 3.95
CA LEU A 2 7.32 -1.87 4.64
C LEU A 2 6.12 -2.65 5.18
N GLY A 3 5.58 -2.22 6.32
CA GLY A 3 4.47 -2.87 7.00
C GLY A 3 4.86 -4.05 7.89
N LYS A 4 6.14 -4.44 7.93
CA LYS A 4 6.62 -5.51 8.84
C LYS A 4 6.68 -5.07 10.30
N ASP A 5 6.94 -3.79 10.55
CA ASP A 5 6.90 -3.17 11.88
C ASP A 5 5.68 -2.25 12.02
N ASP A 6 5.59 -1.57 13.16
CA ASP A 6 4.54 -0.64 13.53
C ASP A 6 4.78 0.80 13.03
N LYS A 7 5.80 1.02 12.18
CA LYS A 7 6.20 2.37 11.70
C LYS A 7 5.82 2.62 10.26
N ALA A 8 5.27 1.62 9.57
CA ALA A 8 4.87 1.72 8.18
C ALA A 8 3.46 1.17 7.97
N TRP A 9 2.70 1.87 7.13
CA TRP A 9 1.40 1.47 6.60
C TRP A 9 1.54 1.37 5.09
N ALA A 10 1.44 0.17 4.54
CA ALA A 10 1.83 -0.07 3.16
C ALA A 10 0.86 -0.97 2.42
N MET A 11 0.88 -0.86 1.09
CA MET A 11 0.42 -1.91 0.20
C MET A 11 1.65 -2.59 -0.40
N TYR A 12 1.67 -3.93 -0.40
CA TYR A 12 2.57 -4.68 -1.27
C TYR A 12 1.74 -5.37 -2.35
N VAL A 13 2.31 -5.48 -3.55
CA VAL A 13 1.60 -5.91 -4.74
C VAL A 13 2.54 -6.73 -5.64
N ASP A 14 2.03 -7.86 -6.12
CA ASP A 14 2.69 -8.68 -7.13
C ASP A 14 2.00 -8.48 -8.50
N ASN A 15 2.25 -9.36 -9.47
CA ASN A 15 1.66 -9.27 -10.80
C ASN A 15 0.16 -9.63 -10.86
N ASN A 16 -0.39 -10.20 -9.79
CA ASN A 16 -1.76 -10.72 -9.74
C ASN A 16 -2.63 -10.00 -8.72
N ARG A 17 -2.06 -9.58 -7.58
CA ARG A 17 -2.83 -9.16 -6.41
C ARG A 17 -2.04 -8.27 -5.47
N SER A 18 -2.75 -7.57 -4.60
CA SER A 18 -2.20 -6.77 -3.52
C SER A 18 -2.74 -7.17 -2.14
N TRP A 19 -2.03 -6.70 -1.12
CA TRP A 19 -2.44 -6.74 0.29
C TRP A 19 -2.00 -5.44 0.97
N PHE A 20 -2.76 -5.04 1.98
CA PHE A 20 -2.29 -4.03 2.92
C PHE A 20 -1.51 -4.70 4.05
N MET A 21 -0.49 -4.00 4.56
CA MET A 21 0.40 -4.51 5.58
C MET A 21 0.80 -3.42 6.57
N HIS A 22 0.64 -3.72 7.86
CA HIS A 22 1.09 -2.92 8.99
C HIS A 22 1.31 -3.84 10.20
N ASN A 23 2.40 -3.65 10.94
CA ASN A 23 2.75 -4.46 12.11
C ASN A 23 2.69 -5.98 11.84
N ASN A 24 3.20 -6.39 10.68
CA ASN A 24 3.21 -7.78 10.21
C ASN A 24 1.81 -8.42 10.02
N SER A 25 0.74 -7.62 10.10
CA SER A 25 -0.63 -8.04 9.80
C SER A 25 -0.94 -7.79 8.34
N HIS A 26 -1.56 -8.77 7.69
CA HIS A 26 -1.93 -8.74 6.28
C HIS A 26 -3.45 -8.66 6.16
N THR A 27 -3.97 -7.63 5.51
CA THR A 27 -5.41 -7.39 5.40
C THR A 27 -5.85 -7.09 3.96
N ASN A 28 -7.14 -7.30 3.69
CA ASN A 28 -7.83 -6.86 2.47
C ASN A 28 -7.13 -7.26 1.16
N ARG A 29 -6.85 -8.56 1.02
CA ARG A 29 -6.41 -9.13 -0.27
C ARG A 29 -7.32 -8.66 -1.41
N THR A 30 -6.73 -8.06 -2.42
CA THR A 30 -7.45 -7.54 -3.59
C THR A 30 -6.80 -8.06 -4.87
N GLU A 31 -7.60 -8.56 -5.82
CA GLU A 31 -7.10 -8.95 -7.15
C GLU A 31 -6.73 -7.72 -7.99
N GLY A 32 -5.90 -7.92 -9.01
CA GLY A 32 -5.31 -6.83 -9.77
C GLY A 32 -3.91 -6.52 -9.25
N GLY A 33 -2.92 -6.73 -10.10
CA GLY A 33 -1.52 -6.52 -9.77
C GLY A 33 -0.90 -5.42 -10.62
N ILE A 34 0.43 -5.36 -10.58
CA ILE A 34 1.21 -4.42 -11.39
C ILE A 34 1.93 -5.12 -12.53
N THR A 35 2.12 -4.39 -13.63
CA THR A 35 2.99 -4.77 -14.74
C THR A 35 3.93 -3.61 -15.07
N LYS A 36 4.91 -3.85 -15.96
CA LYS A 36 5.80 -2.78 -16.42
C LYS A 36 4.98 -1.64 -17.02
N GLY A 37 5.21 -0.43 -16.51
CA GLY A 37 4.51 0.78 -16.94
C GLY A 37 3.25 1.12 -16.13
N ALA A 38 2.84 0.25 -15.20
CA ALA A 38 1.75 0.58 -14.27
C ALA A 38 2.15 1.73 -13.32
N THR A 39 1.16 2.51 -12.90
CA THR A 39 1.31 3.56 -11.89
C THR A 39 0.64 3.14 -10.59
N VAL A 40 1.29 3.39 -9.44
CA VAL A 40 0.72 3.17 -8.11
C VAL A 40 0.47 4.52 -7.46
N GLY A 41 -0.78 4.83 -7.18
CA GLY A 41 -1.17 6.02 -6.43
C GLY A 41 -1.24 5.77 -4.94
N VAL A 42 -0.83 6.77 -4.16
CA VAL A 42 -0.90 6.76 -2.70
C VAL A 42 -1.58 8.06 -2.26
N LEU A 43 -2.80 7.94 -1.73
CA LEU A 43 -3.56 9.09 -1.24
C LEU A 43 -3.60 9.05 0.29
N LEU A 44 -2.80 9.93 0.91
CA LEU A 44 -2.85 10.23 2.34
C LEU A 44 -3.77 11.44 2.56
N ASP A 45 -4.98 11.19 3.06
CA ASP A 45 -5.94 12.23 3.41
C ASP A 45 -5.84 12.49 4.93
N LEU A 46 -5.13 13.55 5.33
CA LEU A 46 -4.98 13.92 6.75
C LEU A 46 -6.24 14.54 7.35
N THR A 47 -7.18 15.01 6.53
CA THR A 47 -8.46 15.54 7.03
C THR A 47 -9.37 14.39 7.44
N ARG A 48 -9.51 13.38 6.57
CA ARG A 48 -10.26 12.16 6.88
C ARG A 48 -9.46 11.13 7.69
N ARG A 49 -8.14 11.34 7.81
CA ARG A 49 -7.17 10.46 8.48
C ARG A 49 -7.14 9.05 7.89
N THR A 50 -7.21 8.98 6.57
CA THR A 50 -7.23 7.72 5.81
C THR A 50 -6.04 7.61 4.87
N LEU A 51 -5.70 6.36 4.54
CA LEU A 51 -4.76 6.02 3.47
C LEU A 51 -5.46 5.08 2.48
N THR A 52 -5.42 5.45 1.20
CA THR A 52 -5.98 4.67 0.10
C THR A 52 -4.93 4.50 -1.00
N PHE A 53 -4.96 3.36 -1.69
CA PHE A 53 -4.08 3.03 -2.80
C PHE A 53 -4.85 2.91 -4.10
N SER A 54 -4.19 3.21 -5.22
CA SER A 54 -4.72 2.97 -6.57
C SER A 54 -3.67 2.34 -7.48
N ILE A 55 -4.13 1.60 -8.49
CA ILE A 55 -3.31 1.09 -9.59
C ILE A 55 -3.90 1.63 -10.88
N ASN A 56 -3.12 2.37 -11.67
CA ASN A 56 -3.58 3.02 -12.91
C ASN A 56 -4.86 3.85 -12.70
N GLU A 57 -4.86 4.71 -11.67
CA GLU A 57 -5.97 5.60 -11.29
C GLU A 57 -7.19 4.90 -10.66
N ASP A 58 -7.36 3.60 -10.84
CA ASP A 58 -8.42 2.81 -10.21
C ASP A 58 -8.07 2.46 -8.75
N GLN A 59 -9.03 2.63 -7.84
CA GLN A 59 -8.83 2.32 -6.43
C GLN A 59 -8.57 0.82 -6.23
N GLN A 60 -7.47 0.50 -5.55
CA GLN A 60 -7.04 -0.88 -5.29
C GLN A 60 -7.54 -1.34 -3.92
N GLY A 61 -8.74 -1.91 -3.88
CA GLY A 61 -9.37 -2.40 -2.66
C GLY A 61 -10.15 -1.31 -1.91
N PRO A 62 -10.53 -1.54 -0.63
CA PRO A 62 -11.18 -0.52 0.19
C PRO A 62 -10.19 0.54 0.69
N VAL A 63 -10.66 1.47 1.53
CA VAL A 63 -9.75 2.31 2.35
C VAL A 63 -8.83 1.38 3.14
N ALA A 64 -7.52 1.59 3.03
CA ALA A 64 -6.53 0.65 3.55
C ALA A 64 -6.30 0.81 5.05
N PHE A 65 -6.22 2.06 5.50
CA PHE A 65 -5.99 2.39 6.89
C PHE A 65 -6.76 3.64 7.29
N GLU A 66 -7.18 3.68 8.54
CA GLU A 66 -7.95 4.76 9.15
C GLU A 66 -7.24 5.22 10.44
N ASN A 67 -7.69 6.34 10.99
CA ASN A 67 -7.18 6.92 12.23
C ASN A 67 -5.67 7.26 12.18
N LEU A 68 -5.12 7.56 11.01
CA LEU A 68 -3.72 7.96 10.87
C LEU A 68 -3.48 9.34 11.55
N GLU A 69 -2.39 9.44 12.29
CA GLU A 69 -1.92 10.68 12.94
C GLU A 69 -0.41 10.79 12.87
N GLY A 70 0.08 12.03 12.94
CA GLY A 70 1.51 12.32 13.06
C GLY A 70 2.17 12.69 11.73
N LEU A 71 3.50 12.62 11.76
CA LEU A 71 4.36 12.94 10.62
C LEU A 71 4.60 11.68 9.78
N PHE A 72 4.25 11.73 8.50
CA PHE A 72 4.45 10.64 7.56
C PHE A 72 5.43 11.02 6.46
N PHE A 73 6.12 10.01 5.93
CA PHE A 73 7.01 10.15 4.79
C PHE A 73 6.56 9.18 3.69
N PRO A 74 6.53 9.60 2.42
CA PRO A 74 6.41 8.66 1.30
C PRO A 74 7.55 7.63 1.37
N ALA A 75 7.22 6.35 1.19
CA ALA A 75 8.19 5.27 1.32
C ALA A 75 7.99 4.21 0.24
N VAL A 76 9.09 3.65 -0.26
CA VAL A 76 9.11 2.56 -1.23
C VAL A 76 10.13 1.51 -0.76
N SER A 77 9.76 0.24 -0.83
CA SER A 77 10.63 -0.90 -0.55
C SER A 77 10.46 -1.93 -1.66
N LEU A 78 11.52 -2.21 -2.39
CA LEU A 78 11.56 -3.20 -3.47
C LEU A 78 12.79 -4.11 -3.33
N ASN A 79 12.81 -5.21 -4.05
CA ASN A 79 13.97 -6.09 -4.17
C ASN A 79 14.48 -6.11 -5.62
N ARG A 80 15.64 -6.72 -5.82
CA ARG A 80 16.24 -6.95 -7.15
C ARG A 80 15.54 -8.05 -7.97
N ASN A 81 14.44 -8.64 -7.46
CA ASN A 81 13.78 -9.82 -8.00
C ASN A 81 14.76 -10.96 -8.34
N VAL A 82 15.63 -11.32 -7.39
CA VAL A 82 16.55 -12.43 -7.58
C VAL A 82 16.17 -13.52 -6.61
N GLN A 83 15.79 -14.68 -7.18
CA GLN A 83 15.63 -15.93 -6.47
C GLN A 83 16.97 -16.44 -5.96
#